data_AF-B7KXQ7-F1
#
_entry.id   AF-B7KXQ7-F1
#
_cell.length_a   1.000
_cell.length_b   1.000
_cell.length_c   1.000
_cell.angle_alpha   90.00
_cell.angle_beta   90.00
_cell.angle_gamma   90.00
#
_symmetry.space_group_name_H-M   'P 1'
#
loop_
_entity.id
_entity.type
_entity.pdbx_description
1 polymer ?
#
loop_
_entity_poly.entity_id
_entity_poly.type
_entity_poly.pdbx_seq_one_letter_code
_entity_poly.pdbx_strand_id
1 'polypeptide(L)' 'MGEATERSAAEMRGLLRFAQGLGLDEDTVREIYATVEEQAAEAGVGDDDRMAEVRKRMLAAARGA' A
#
# COMPACT_ATOMS: atom_id res chain seq x y z
N MET A 1 12.77 -11.80 12.39
CA MET A 1 11.52 -11.01 12.56
C MET A 1 11.73 -9.49 12.36
N GLY A 2 12.95 -8.93 12.42
CA GLY A 2 13.15 -7.48 12.21
C GLY A 2 13.04 -7.02 10.75
N GLU A 3 13.63 -7.75 9.81
CA GLU A 3 13.75 -7.31 8.41
C GLU A 3 12.40 -7.14 7.69
N ALA A 4 11.42 -8.01 7.96
CA ALA A 4 10.07 -7.89 7.41
C ALA A 4 9.34 -6.66 7.95
N THR A 5 9.44 -6.40 9.25
CA THR A 5 8.84 -5.23 9.89
C THR A 5 9.50 -3.92 9.43
N GLU A 6 10.83 -3.92 9.27
CA GLU A 6 11.57 -2.78 8.74
C GLU A 6 11.25 -2.50 7.28
N ARG A 7 11.08 -3.56 6.47
CA ARG A 7 10.60 -3.47 5.09
C ARG A 7 9.21 -2.85 5.03
N SER A 8 8.22 -3.40 5.74
CA SER A 8 6.86 -2.85 5.77
C SER A 8 6.82 -1.41 6.25
N ALA A 9 7.66 -1.03 7.23
CA ALA A 9 7.79 0.36 7.68
C ALA A 9 8.40 1.28 6.61
N ALA A 10 9.37 0.81 5.83
CA ALA A 10 9.92 1.57 4.70
C ALA A 10 8.89 1.72 3.56
N GLU A 11 8.17 0.66 3.24
CA GLU A 11 7.07 0.66 2.26
C GLU A 11 5.98 1.66 2.65
N MET A 12 5.50 1.58 3.89
CA MET A 12 4.47 2.46 4.42
C MET A 12 4.90 3.94 4.37
N ARG A 13 6.15 4.25 4.72
CA ARG A 13 6.68 5.62 4.59
C ARG A 13 6.69 6.12 3.15
N GLY A 14 7.02 5.25 2.18
CA GLY A 14 6.98 5.58 0.76
C GLY A 14 5.55 5.82 0.28
N LEU A 15 4.61 4.97 0.69
CA LEU A 15 3.19 5.07 0.33
C LEU A 15 2.56 6.33 0.91
N LEU A 16 2.82 6.68 2.17
CA LEU A 16 2.30 7.91 2.77
C LEU A 16 2.82 9.17 2.06
N ARG A 17 4.08 9.19 1.62
CA ARG A 17 4.60 10.29 0.81
C ARG A 17 3.91 10.38 -0.54
N PHE A 18 3.64 9.25 -1.19
CA PHE A 18 2.91 9.19 -2.45
C PHE A 18 1.44 9.66 -2.27
N ALA A 19 0.79 9.20 -1.19
CA ALA A 19 -0.58 9.56 -0.81
C ALA A 19 -0.76 11.06 -0.58
N GLN A 20 0.23 11.73 0.03
CA GLN A 20 0.21 13.18 0.22
C GLN A 20 0.10 13.94 -1.10
N GLY A 21 0.76 13.46 -2.17
CA GLY A 21 0.62 14.04 -3.51
C GLY A 21 -0.76 13.81 -4.15
N LEU A 22 -1.53 12.87 -3.61
CA LEU A 22 -2.88 12.53 -4.06
C LEU A 22 -3.98 13.11 -3.15
N GLY A 23 -3.64 13.72 -2.02
CA GLY A 23 -4.60 14.22 -1.03
C GLY A 23 -5.29 13.13 -0.21
N LEU A 24 -4.75 11.90 -0.18
CA LEU A 24 -5.30 10.80 0.61
C LEU A 24 -4.84 10.84 2.06
N ASP A 25 -5.73 10.47 2.98
CA ASP A 25 -5.41 10.33 4.39
C ASP A 25 -4.67 9.03 4.70
N GLU A 26 -4.00 9.00 5.85
CA GLU A 26 -3.20 7.85 6.29
C GLU A 26 -4.04 6.58 6.55
N ASP A 27 -5.29 6.73 6.98
CA ASP A 27 -6.17 5.59 7.30
C ASP A 27 -6.54 4.84 6.02
N THR A 28 -6.96 5.59 4.99
CA THR A 28 -7.21 5.06 3.65
C THR A 28 -5.99 4.33 3.08
N VAL A 29 -4.77 4.87 3.28
CA VAL A 29 -3.53 4.23 2.80
C VAL A 29 -3.27 2.91 3.52
N ARG A 30 -3.46 2.88 4.85
CA ARG A 30 -3.25 1.68 5.66
C ARG A 30 -4.26 0.58 5.31
N GLU A 31 -5.52 0.95 5.11
CA GLU A 31 -6.57 0.02 4.70
C GLU A 31 -6.22 -0.62 3.36
N ILE A 32 -5.83 0.19 2.36
CA ILE A 32 -5.43 -0.32 1.04
C ILE A 32 -4.21 -1.24 1.14
N TYR A 33 -3.19 -0.86 1.90
CA TYR A 33 -1.98 -1.68 2.07
C TYR A 33 -2.30 -3.03 2.70
N ALA A 34 -3.02 -3.05 3.83
CA ALA A 34 -3.38 -4.28 4.53
C ALA A 34 -4.24 -5.21 3.66
N THR A 35 -5.23 -4.62 2.98
CA THR A 35 -6.14 -5.38 2.10
C THR A 35 -5.39 -6.01 0.93
N VAL A 36 -4.41 -5.30 0.34
CA VAL A 36 -3.61 -5.84 -0.76
C VAL A 36 -2.56 -6.84 -0.25
N GLU A 37 -2.01 -6.65 0.95
CA GLU A 37 -1.09 -7.59 1.58
C GLU A 37 -1.75 -8.95 1.82
N GLU A 38 -2.99 -8.97 2.35
CA GLU A 38 -3.77 -10.19 2.54
C GLU A 38 -4.05 -10.89 1.20
N GLN A 39 -4.60 -10.18 0.22
CA GLN A 39 -4.90 -10.76 -1.10
C GLN A 39 -3.64 -11.28 -1.81
N ALA A 40 -2.50 -10.60 -1.67
CA ALA A 40 -1.25 -11.05 -2.26
C ALA A 40 -0.75 -12.33 -1.59
N ALA A 41 -0.91 -12.46 -0.27
CA ALA A 41 -0.59 -13.68 0.47
C ALA A 41 -1.49 -14.85 0.03
N GLU A 42 -2.80 -14.61 -0.15
CA GLU A 42 -3.75 -15.62 -0.62
C GLU A 42 -3.47 -16.06 -2.08
N ALA A 43 -3.11 -15.12 -2.93
CA ALA A 43 -2.86 -15.37 -4.35
C ALA A 43 -1.42 -15.83 -4.65
N GLY A 44 -0.52 -15.81 -3.67
CA GLY A 44 0.90 -16.12 -3.85
C GLY A 44 1.63 -15.13 -4.77
N VAL A 45 1.20 -13.87 -4.75
CA VAL A 45 1.70 -12.80 -5.62
C VAL A 45 2.96 -12.17 -5.02
N GLY A 46 3.93 -11.82 -5.87
CA GLY A 46 5.19 -11.21 -5.45
C GLY A 46 5.04 -9.78 -4.94
N ASP A 47 6.07 -9.30 -4.23
CA ASP A 47 6.10 -7.97 -3.62
C ASP A 47 5.91 -6.82 -4.64
N ASP A 48 6.46 -6.95 -5.86
CA ASP A 48 6.35 -5.93 -6.90
C ASP A 48 4.92 -5.76 -7.41
N ASP A 49 4.26 -6.87 -7.72
CA ASP A 49 2.85 -6.90 -8.16
C ASP A 49 1.93 -6.41 -7.04
N ARG A 50 2.19 -6.83 -5.80
CA ARG A 50 1.52 -6.33 -4.59
C ARG A 50 1.63 -4.81 -4.49
N MET A 51 2.83 -4.25 -4.61
CA MET A 51 3.05 -2.81 -4.52
C MET A 51 2.47 -2.02 -5.71
N ALA A 52 2.41 -2.63 -6.91
CA ALA A 52 1.73 -2.04 -8.06
C ALA A 52 0.22 -1.93 -7.83
N GLU A 53 -0.40 -2.97 -7.27
CA GLU A 53 -1.83 -2.97 -6.95
C GLU A 53 -2.17 -1.97 -5.84
N VAL A 54 -1.33 -1.83 -4.80
CA VAL A 54 -1.50 -0.78 -3.77
C VAL A 54 -1.56 0.60 -4.42
N ARG A 55 -0.57 0.95 -5.25
CA ARG A 55 -0.52 2.27 -5.92
C ARG A 55 -1.72 2.50 -6.83
N LYS A 56 -2.14 1.47 -7.56
CA LYS A 56 -3.34 1.52 -8.42
C LYS A 56 -4.60 1.80 -7.62
N ARG A 57 -4.79 1.16 -6.46
CA ARG A 57 -5.94 1.39 -5.59
C ARG A 57 -5.92 2.77 -4.94
N MET A 58 -4.75 3.27 -4.56
CA MET A 58 -4.61 4.66 -4.09
C MET A 58 -5.02 5.67 -5.17
N LEU A 59 -4.55 5.49 -6.41
CA LEU A 59 -4.97 6.35 -7.53
C LEU A 59 -6.49 6.29 -7.79
N ALA A 60 -7.11 5.13 -7.60
CA ALA A 60 -8.56 4.98 -7.71
C ALA A 60 -9.30 5.70 -6.58
N ALA A 61 -8.86 5.54 -5.34
CA ALA A 61 -9.43 6.23 -4.17
C ALA A 61 -9.35 7.76 -4.31
N ALA A 62 -8.20 8.27 -4.76
CA ALA A 62 -8.00 9.72 -4.95
C ALA A 62 -8.87 10.32 -6.07
N ARG A 63 -9.31 9.50 -7.03
CA ARG A 63 -10.22 9.94 -8.11
C ARG A 63 -11.69 9.91 -7.71
N GLY A 64 -12.02 9.20 -6.63
CA GLY A 64 -13.38 9.08 -6.09
C GLY A 64 -13.67 10.00 -4.91
N ALA A 65 -12.67 10.74 -4.43
CA ALA A 65 -12.77 11.70 -3.32
C ALA A 65 -13.19 13.10 -3.79
#